data_AF-A0A4Z2C902-F1
#
_entry.id   AF-A0A4Z2C902-F1
#
_cell.length_a   1.000
_cell.length_b   1.000
_cell.length_c   1.000
_cell.angle_alpha   90.00
_cell.angle_beta   90.00
_cell.angle_gamma   90.00
#
_symmetry.space_group_name_H-M   'P 1'
#
loop_
_entity.id
_entity.type
_entity.pdbx_description
1 polymer ?
#
loop_
_entity_poly.entity_id
_entity_poly.type
_entity_poly.pdbx_seq_one_letter_code
_entity_poly.pdbx_strand_id
1 'polypeptide(L)'
;MLARKGLLPDGFLLTRLAENQNQPNRGRFKSQRARFITKTGSCNVAHKNIREQGRFLQDVFTTMVDLKWQHSFLIFTSAFLCSWMLFAMIWWLLAFAHGDLEPRDPNGDPGPVPCVTAIHSFTSAFLFSIEVQVTIGFGGRMVTEECPLAITVLIIQNIVGLIINAVMLGCVFMKTAQANRRAETLIFSRNAVIAPRNGRPTFMFRVGDLRKSMIISATIQLQVIRRTVTAEGEVIPVAQLDIQVENPLRSNGIFLVSPLVVSHTIERGSPLYELSAQSLSAEDLEVIVILEGENAQILIQKSHDPKLYWFLVSLSPFFLGVVETTGITMQARTSYTPEEILWGRRFVSIITEEDGRYCVDYSKFGNTVPVRMPFLSAKEQDQTRGIQEDSPSTQLQGWGLVRAGRGGFRRGGRTCDSAATQPWYAQTEREVEGKGQKKTVQLEVIGRQTDEDGLGEMSE
;
A
#
# COMPACT_ATOMS: atom_id res chain seq x y z
N MET A 1 -6.52 7.49 -36.17
CA MET A 1 -7.68 7.01 -35.39
C MET A 1 -7.25 5.80 -34.57
N LEU A 2 -7.15 5.93 -33.25
CA LEU A 2 -7.53 4.93 -32.23
C LEU A 2 -7.16 5.49 -30.85
N ALA A 3 -8.18 5.67 -30.04
CA ALA A 3 -8.18 6.42 -28.80
C ALA A 3 -7.60 5.62 -27.63
N ARG A 4 -6.70 6.24 -26.87
CA ARG A 4 -6.45 5.90 -25.45
C ARG A 4 -7.69 6.30 -24.66
N LYS A 5 -8.48 5.32 -24.21
CA LYS A 5 -9.43 5.52 -23.10
C LYS A 5 -8.71 5.13 -21.81
N GLY A 6 -8.34 6.15 -21.02
CA GLY A 6 -7.93 5.99 -19.64
C GLY A 6 -9.10 5.45 -18.81
N LEU A 7 -8.83 4.45 -17.98
CA LEU A 7 -9.80 3.74 -17.15
C LEU A 7 -9.79 4.31 -15.71
N LEU A 8 -9.73 5.64 -15.60
CA LEU A 8 -9.80 6.39 -14.36
C LEU A 8 -10.53 7.71 -14.67
N PRO A 9 -11.66 8.03 -14.04
CA PRO A 9 -12.27 9.35 -14.19
C PRO A 9 -11.33 10.41 -13.56
N ASP A 10 -10.90 11.37 -14.37
CA ASP A 10 -10.02 12.50 -13.99
C ASP A 10 -10.55 13.34 -12.80
N GLY A 11 -11.80 13.13 -12.39
CA GLY A 11 -12.41 13.74 -11.21
C GLY A 11 -11.73 13.38 -9.88
N PHE A 12 -11.08 12.20 -9.76
CA PHE A 12 -10.44 11.77 -8.51
C PHE A 12 -9.03 12.33 -8.28
N LEU A 13 -8.28 12.64 -9.35
CA LEU A 13 -6.99 13.32 -9.23
C LEU A 13 -7.17 14.80 -8.94
N LEU A 14 -8.18 15.43 -9.55
CA LEU A 14 -8.49 16.84 -9.32
C LEU A 14 -9.05 17.11 -7.92
N THR A 15 -9.79 16.19 -7.29
CA THR A 15 -10.23 16.40 -5.89
C THR A 15 -9.05 16.40 -4.91
N ARG A 16 -7.93 15.74 -5.21
CA ARG A 16 -6.72 15.83 -4.38
C ARG A 16 -5.95 17.14 -4.56
N LEU A 17 -6.12 17.86 -5.66
CA LEU A 17 -5.41 19.11 -5.94
C LEU A 17 -6.29 20.37 -5.75
N ALA A 18 -7.59 20.28 -5.98
CA ALA A 18 -8.50 21.42 -5.98
C ALA A 18 -9.05 21.79 -4.59
N GLU A 19 -9.03 20.88 -3.61
CA GLU A 19 -9.50 21.15 -2.24
C GLU A 19 -8.40 21.73 -1.33
N ASN A 20 -7.47 22.48 -1.93
CA ASN A 20 -6.35 23.10 -1.21
C ASN A 20 -6.27 24.63 -1.41
N GLN A 21 -7.25 25.25 -2.09
CA GLN A 21 -7.12 26.65 -2.55
C GLN A 21 -8.14 27.68 -2.05
N ASN A 22 -9.01 27.40 -1.08
CA ASN A 22 -9.86 28.47 -0.53
C ASN A 22 -10.17 28.32 0.97
N GLN A 23 -9.18 28.65 1.80
CA GLN A 23 -9.41 29.22 3.12
C GLN A 23 -8.29 30.22 3.43
N PRO A 24 -8.57 31.53 3.57
CA PRO A 24 -7.55 32.49 3.98
C PRO A 24 -7.26 32.27 5.47
N ASN A 25 -6.26 31.45 5.78
CA ASN A 25 -5.81 31.21 7.14
C ASN A 25 -5.07 32.43 7.70
N ARG A 26 -5.81 33.34 8.33
CA ARG A 26 -5.30 34.07 9.50
C ARG A 26 -5.25 33.09 10.66
N GLY A 27 -4.15 32.36 10.80
CA GLY A 27 -4.01 31.31 11.80
C GLY A 27 -2.61 31.26 12.39
N ARG A 28 -2.49 31.78 13.61
CA ARG A 28 -1.49 31.47 14.66
C ARG A 28 -0.53 30.34 14.27
N PHE A 29 0.78 30.61 14.21
CA PHE A 29 1.83 29.58 14.16
C PHE A 29 1.75 28.72 15.43
N LYS A 30 0.86 27.72 15.45
CA LYS A 30 0.98 26.58 16.36
C LYS A 30 2.24 25.84 15.91
N SER A 31 3.23 25.72 16.80
CA SER A 31 4.35 24.82 16.63
C SER A 31 3.81 23.42 16.35
N GLN A 32 3.78 22.99 15.08
CA GLN A 32 3.35 21.65 14.72
C GLN A 32 4.37 20.67 15.32
N ARG A 33 3.91 19.85 16.27
CA ARG A 33 4.73 18.80 16.88
C ARG A 33 5.17 17.82 15.79
N ALA A 34 6.40 17.33 15.87
CA ALA A 34 6.92 16.38 14.91
C ALA A 34 6.19 15.04 15.06
N ARG A 35 5.65 14.53 13.95
CA ARG A 35 4.99 13.23 13.87
C ARG A 35 6.02 12.12 13.68
N PHE A 36 5.84 10.95 14.30
CA PHE A 36 6.76 9.80 14.18
C PHE A 36 6.57 9.06 12.85
N ILE A 37 5.33 8.77 12.44
CA ILE A 37 5.00 8.15 11.14
C ILE A 37 4.03 9.05 10.38
N THR A 38 4.35 9.41 9.14
CA THR A 38 3.43 10.17 8.27
C THR A 38 2.13 9.41 7.96
N LYS A 39 1.05 10.09 7.57
CA LYS A 39 -0.19 9.43 7.13
C LYS A 39 0.02 8.43 5.98
N THR A 40 1.04 8.65 5.16
CA THR A 40 1.41 7.81 4.02
C THR A 40 2.27 6.60 4.42
N GLY A 41 2.63 6.46 5.71
CA GLY A 41 3.37 5.32 6.24
C GLY A 41 4.89 5.45 6.20
N SER A 42 5.42 6.59 5.75
CA SER A 42 6.86 6.89 5.83
C SER A 42 7.26 7.32 7.25
N CYS A 43 8.40 6.82 7.73
CA CYS A 43 8.92 7.11 9.07
C CYS A 43 9.68 8.44 9.07
N ASN A 44 9.33 9.36 9.95
CA ASN A 44 9.98 10.66 10.09
C ASN A 44 11.05 10.62 11.19
N VAL A 45 12.01 9.71 11.04
CA VAL A 45 13.11 9.49 11.98
C VAL A 45 14.44 9.65 11.23
N ALA A 46 15.19 10.70 11.57
CA ALA A 46 16.51 10.93 11.02
C ALA A 46 17.58 10.38 11.99
N HIS A 47 18.29 9.34 11.56
CA HIS A 47 19.40 8.79 12.32
C HIS A 47 20.62 9.70 12.16
N LYS A 48 21.16 10.22 13.27
CA LYS A 48 22.38 11.05 13.32
C LYS A 48 23.51 10.28 14.00
N ASN A 49 24.75 10.55 13.59
CA ASN A 49 25.97 10.00 14.20
C ASN A 49 26.06 8.45 14.21
N ILE A 50 25.82 7.81 13.06
CA ILE A 50 26.08 6.38 12.90
C ILE A 50 27.58 6.18 12.67
N ARG A 51 28.28 5.60 13.66
CA ARG A 51 29.75 5.41 13.65
C ARG A 51 30.26 4.38 12.61
N GLU A 52 29.37 3.60 12.01
CA GLU A 52 29.71 2.46 11.14
C GLU A 52 29.01 2.51 9.78
N GLN A 53 29.27 3.55 8.98
CA GLN A 53 28.74 3.67 7.62
C GLN A 53 29.22 2.56 6.67
N GLY A 54 30.37 1.92 6.98
CA GLY A 54 30.94 0.83 6.19
C GLY A 54 30.10 -0.45 6.18
N ARG A 55 29.20 -0.66 7.15
CA ARG A 55 28.30 -1.83 7.17
C ARG A 55 27.33 -1.85 5.99
N PHE A 56 26.91 -0.68 5.50
CA PHE A 56 26.06 -0.59 4.31
C PHE A 56 26.79 -1.04 3.04
N LEU A 57 28.11 -0.84 2.96
CA LEU A 57 28.92 -1.27 1.81
C LEU A 57 29.29 -2.75 1.85
N GLN A 58 29.19 -3.41 3.00
CA GLN A 58 29.38 -4.86 3.10
C GLN A 58 28.19 -5.62 2.49
N ASP A 59 27.01 -5.01 2.47
CA ASP A 59 25.81 -5.56 1.86
C ASP A 59 25.46 -4.83 0.55
N VAL A 60 26.35 -4.96 -0.44
CA VAL A 60 26.20 -4.32 -1.77
C VAL A 60 24.93 -4.80 -2.48
N PHE A 61 24.53 -6.05 -2.27
CA PHE A 61 23.38 -6.64 -2.96
C PHE A 61 22.07 -6.01 -2.48
N THR A 62 21.82 -5.95 -1.16
CA THR A 62 20.57 -5.35 -0.64
C THR A 62 20.53 -3.84 -0.91
N THR A 63 21.66 -3.14 -0.74
CA THR A 63 21.73 -1.70 -1.03
C THR A 63 21.40 -1.39 -2.49
N MET A 64 21.89 -2.19 -3.44
CA MET A 64 21.57 -1.99 -4.86
C MET A 64 20.10 -2.23 -5.19
N VAL A 65 19.46 -3.19 -4.51
CA VAL A 65 18.04 -3.48 -4.64
C VAL A 65 17.18 -2.35 -4.04
N ASP A 66 17.60 -1.76 -2.92
CA ASP A 66 16.84 -0.70 -2.23
C ASP A 66 17.00 0.70 -2.81
N LEU A 67 18.04 0.94 -3.63
CA LEU A 67 18.23 2.23 -4.31
C LEU A 67 17.04 2.60 -5.22
N LYS A 68 16.88 3.87 -5.58
CA LYS A 68 15.87 4.25 -6.59
C LYS A 68 16.25 3.69 -7.96
N TRP A 69 15.24 3.43 -8.80
CA TRP A 69 15.44 2.93 -10.17
C TRP A 69 16.46 3.75 -10.98
N GLN A 70 16.45 5.07 -10.85
CA GLN A 70 17.40 5.96 -11.52
C GLN A 70 18.85 5.64 -11.16
N HIS A 71 19.14 5.41 -9.87
CA HIS A 71 20.49 5.08 -9.42
C HIS A 71 20.87 3.64 -9.80
N SER A 72 19.94 2.69 -9.72
CA SER A 72 20.20 1.32 -10.16
C SER A 72 20.56 1.28 -11.65
N PHE A 73 19.82 1.99 -12.52
CA PHE A 73 20.15 2.07 -13.95
C PHE A 73 21.51 2.73 -14.19
N LEU A 74 21.81 3.84 -13.50
CA LEU A 74 23.10 4.51 -13.61
C LEU A 74 24.26 3.57 -13.23
N ILE A 75 24.14 2.85 -12.12
CA ILE A 75 25.16 1.91 -11.64
C ILE A 75 25.37 0.79 -12.66
N PHE A 76 24.30 0.15 -13.15
CA PHE A 76 24.41 -0.92 -14.15
C PHE A 76 25.05 -0.44 -15.45
N THR A 77 24.58 0.68 -16.01
CA THR A 77 25.17 1.25 -17.24
C THR A 77 26.64 1.60 -17.02
N SER A 78 27.00 2.18 -15.87
CA SER A 78 28.39 2.47 -15.55
C SER A 78 29.25 1.22 -15.44
N ALA A 79 28.74 0.13 -14.85
CA ALA A 79 29.47 -1.13 -14.72
C ALA A 79 29.76 -1.76 -16.09
N PHE A 80 28.78 -1.78 -17.00
CA PHE A 80 28.99 -2.27 -18.37
C PHE A 80 30.01 -1.41 -19.13
N LEU A 81 29.83 -0.08 -19.13
CA LEU A 81 30.75 0.83 -19.81
C LEU A 81 32.18 0.70 -19.27
N CYS A 82 32.36 0.64 -17.94
CA CYS A 82 33.68 0.45 -17.33
C CYS A 82 34.30 -0.89 -17.74
N SER A 83 33.52 -1.98 -17.76
CA SER A 83 34.03 -3.29 -18.19
C SER A 83 34.43 -3.30 -19.67
N TRP A 84 33.62 -2.71 -20.56
CA TRP A 84 33.94 -2.61 -21.98
C TRP A 84 35.19 -1.76 -22.21
N MET A 85 35.34 -0.65 -21.49
CA MET A 85 36.52 0.19 -21.58
C MET A 85 37.78 -0.53 -21.07
N LEU A 86 37.68 -1.27 -19.97
CA LEU A 86 38.80 -2.04 -19.42
C LEU A 86 39.26 -3.12 -20.41
N PHE A 87 38.36 -3.93 -20.94
CA PHE A 87 38.73 -4.97 -21.90
C PHE A 87 39.15 -4.39 -23.24
N ALA A 88 38.56 -3.29 -23.71
CA ALA A 88 39.01 -2.57 -24.89
C ALA A 88 40.47 -2.10 -24.77
N MET A 89 40.84 -1.57 -23.59
CA MET A 89 42.22 -1.18 -23.32
C MET A 89 43.15 -2.38 -23.32
N ILE A 90 42.75 -3.52 -22.74
CA ILE A 90 43.54 -4.76 -22.76
C ILE A 90 43.73 -5.26 -24.20
N TRP A 91 42.66 -5.31 -25.01
CA TRP A 91 42.73 -5.72 -26.41
C TRP A 91 43.62 -4.80 -27.25
N TRP A 92 43.51 -3.49 -27.03
CA TRP A 92 44.35 -2.51 -27.70
C TRP A 92 45.83 -2.65 -27.30
N LEU A 93 46.12 -2.84 -26.01
CA LEU A 93 47.48 -3.07 -25.52
C LEU A 93 48.06 -4.40 -26.04
N LEU A 94 47.24 -5.44 -26.17
CA LEU A 94 47.65 -6.73 -26.69
C LEU A 94 48.02 -6.64 -28.17
N ALA A 95 47.18 -5.98 -28.98
CA ALA A 95 47.49 -5.70 -30.37
C ALA A 95 48.74 -4.81 -30.51
N PHE A 96 48.91 -3.82 -29.62
CA PHE A 96 50.07 -2.93 -29.61
C PHE A 96 51.37 -3.67 -29.26
N ALA A 97 51.34 -4.53 -28.24
CA ALA A 97 52.48 -5.30 -27.80
C ALA A 97 52.91 -6.38 -28.82
N HIS A 98 51.96 -6.94 -29.57
CA HIS A 98 52.26 -7.89 -30.65
C HIS A 98 52.80 -7.22 -31.92
N GLY A 99 52.55 -5.92 -32.11
CA GLY A 99 52.93 -5.18 -33.32
C GLY A 99 51.83 -5.15 -34.40
N ASP A 100 50.60 -5.57 -34.09
CA ASP A 100 49.48 -5.67 -35.05
C ASP A 100 48.98 -4.31 -35.57
N LEU A 101 49.31 -3.21 -34.88
CA LEU A 101 48.94 -1.86 -35.28
C LEU A 101 49.89 -1.22 -36.30
N GLU A 102 51.02 -1.86 -36.61
CA GLU A 102 51.95 -1.32 -37.60
C GLU A 102 51.33 -1.38 -39.02
N PRO A 103 51.43 -0.31 -39.83
CA PRO A 103 50.86 -0.28 -41.17
C PRO A 103 51.45 -1.39 -42.04
N ARG A 104 50.59 -2.28 -42.56
CA ARG A 104 51.01 -3.35 -43.46
C ARG A 104 51.36 -2.78 -44.83
N ASP A 105 52.55 -3.06 -45.32
CA ASP A 105 52.98 -2.68 -46.67
C ASP A 105 52.11 -3.38 -47.73
N PRO A 106 51.43 -2.64 -48.63
CA PRO A 106 50.52 -3.23 -49.62
C PRO A 106 51.23 -4.06 -50.70
N ASN A 107 52.57 -3.98 -50.79
CA ASN A 107 53.40 -4.68 -51.79
C ASN A 107 54.38 -5.69 -51.17
N GLY A 108 54.31 -5.96 -49.87
CA GLY A 108 55.18 -6.88 -49.15
C GLY A 108 54.59 -8.30 -49.00
N ASP A 109 55.44 -9.24 -48.58
CA ASP A 109 55.05 -10.59 -48.16
C ASP A 109 53.86 -10.57 -47.20
N PRO A 110 53.07 -11.66 -47.10
CA PRO A 110 52.01 -11.73 -46.12
C PRO A 110 52.61 -11.59 -44.72
N GLY A 111 52.62 -10.38 -44.17
CA GLY A 111 53.00 -10.08 -42.80
C GLY A 111 52.29 -10.97 -41.78
N PRO A 112 52.80 -11.01 -40.54
CA PRO A 112 52.39 -11.95 -39.51
C PRO A 112 50.88 -11.95 -39.29
N VAL A 113 50.35 -13.13 -38.98
CA VAL A 113 48.92 -13.30 -38.67
C VAL A 113 48.63 -12.53 -37.39
N PRO A 114 47.66 -11.58 -37.40
CA PRO A 114 47.39 -10.75 -36.23
C PRO A 114 46.67 -11.55 -35.15
N CYS A 115 46.81 -11.17 -33.87
CA CYS A 115 46.09 -11.83 -32.77
C CYS A 115 44.56 -11.69 -32.92
N VAL A 116 44.10 -10.55 -33.44
CA VAL A 116 42.69 -10.30 -33.78
C VAL A 116 42.63 -9.55 -35.10
N THR A 117 41.79 -10.02 -36.02
CA THR A 117 41.66 -9.41 -37.34
C THR A 117 40.97 -8.04 -37.28
N ALA A 118 41.35 -7.15 -38.20
CA ALA A 118 40.70 -5.84 -38.42
C ALA A 118 40.64 -4.91 -37.17
N ILE A 119 41.68 -4.95 -36.33
CA ILE A 119 41.96 -3.93 -35.32
C ILE A 119 42.92 -2.90 -35.90
N HIS A 120 42.48 -1.65 -36.02
CA HIS A 120 43.27 -0.54 -36.57
C HIS A 120 43.49 0.60 -35.56
N SER A 121 42.61 0.73 -34.57
CA SER A 121 42.63 1.79 -33.56
C SER A 121 41.98 1.33 -32.25
N PHE A 122 42.08 2.17 -31.21
CA PHE A 122 41.37 1.93 -29.94
C PHE A 122 39.86 1.75 -30.16
N THR A 123 39.25 2.49 -31.10
CA THR A 123 37.82 2.38 -31.41
C THR A 123 37.46 0.99 -31.94
N SER A 124 38.28 0.39 -32.81
CA SER A 124 38.04 -0.99 -33.28
C SER A 124 38.22 -2.03 -32.17
N ALA A 125 39.15 -1.82 -31.24
CA ALA A 125 39.31 -2.69 -30.08
C ALA A 125 38.14 -2.56 -29.09
N PHE A 126 37.60 -1.35 -28.93
CA PHE A 126 36.40 -1.09 -28.14
C PHE A 126 35.15 -1.77 -28.72
N LEU A 127 34.95 -1.67 -30.03
CA LEU A 127 33.87 -2.38 -30.71
C LEU A 127 34.02 -3.90 -30.56
N PHE A 128 35.23 -4.45 -30.75
CA PHE A 128 35.50 -5.87 -30.53
C PHE A 128 35.20 -6.30 -29.09
N SER A 129 35.59 -5.48 -28.10
CA SER A 129 35.30 -5.75 -26.69
C SER A 129 33.79 -5.82 -26.41
N ILE A 130 32.98 -4.97 -27.02
CA ILE A 130 31.52 -5.03 -26.92
C ILE A 130 30.98 -6.28 -27.62
N GLU A 131 31.45 -6.57 -28.84
CA GLU A 131 31.03 -7.72 -29.64
C GLU A 131 31.23 -9.04 -28.89
N VAL A 132 32.36 -9.17 -28.19
CA VAL A 132 32.70 -10.34 -27.37
C VAL A 132 31.87 -10.39 -26.09
N GLN A 133 31.87 -9.32 -25.27
CA GLN A 133 31.26 -9.38 -23.94
C GLN A 133 29.74 -9.46 -23.96
N VAL A 134 29.09 -8.80 -24.93
CA VAL A 134 27.63 -8.89 -25.13
C VAL A 134 27.27 -10.05 -26.07
N THR A 135 28.27 -10.77 -26.59
CA THR A 135 28.09 -11.94 -27.47
C THR A 135 27.33 -11.63 -28.77
N ILE A 136 27.55 -10.43 -29.33
CA ILE A 136 26.95 -10.04 -30.63
C ILE A 136 27.66 -10.78 -31.77
N GLY A 137 29.00 -10.77 -31.76
CA GLY A 137 29.83 -11.51 -32.70
C GLY A 137 29.52 -11.26 -34.18
N PHE A 138 29.69 -10.03 -34.68
CA PHE A 138 29.40 -9.70 -36.09
C PHE A 138 30.27 -10.50 -37.09
N GLY A 139 31.39 -11.07 -36.65
CA GLY A 139 32.28 -11.90 -37.47
C GLY A 139 33.27 -11.13 -38.34
N GLY A 140 33.20 -9.80 -38.38
CA GLY A 140 34.20 -8.96 -39.07
C GLY A 140 35.54 -8.86 -38.33
N ARG A 141 35.55 -9.14 -37.03
CA ARG A 141 36.74 -9.19 -36.16
C ARG A 141 36.76 -10.55 -35.47
N MET A 142 37.81 -11.32 -35.67
CA MET A 142 37.96 -12.66 -35.12
C MET A 142 39.32 -12.83 -34.47
N VAL A 143 39.35 -13.58 -33.36
CA VAL A 143 40.58 -13.98 -32.68
C VAL A 143 41.25 -15.10 -33.47
N THR A 144 42.58 -15.08 -33.54
CA THR A 144 43.40 -16.11 -34.18
C THR A 144 44.12 -16.97 -33.13
N GLU A 145 44.69 -18.10 -33.56
CA GLU A 145 45.38 -19.06 -32.69
C GLU A 145 46.85 -18.69 -32.39
N GLU A 146 47.37 -17.64 -33.01
CA GLU A 146 48.77 -17.20 -32.88
C GLU A 146 49.12 -16.74 -31.46
N CYS A 147 48.16 -16.14 -30.75
CA CYS A 147 48.39 -15.47 -29.48
C CYS A 147 47.63 -16.18 -28.34
N PRO A 148 48.26 -17.08 -27.56
CA PRO A 148 47.61 -17.74 -26.43
C PRO A 148 47.11 -16.77 -25.35
N LEU A 149 47.78 -15.62 -25.22
CA LEU A 149 47.35 -14.55 -24.30
C LEU A 149 45.98 -13.98 -24.71
N ALA A 150 45.71 -13.83 -26.01
CA ALA A 150 44.43 -13.35 -26.51
C ALA A 150 43.29 -14.32 -26.16
N ILE A 151 43.54 -15.63 -26.31
CA ILE A 151 42.57 -16.68 -25.94
C ILE A 151 42.28 -16.62 -24.43
N THR A 152 43.31 -16.42 -23.60
CA THR A 152 43.15 -16.32 -22.14
C THR A 152 42.33 -15.08 -21.75
N VAL A 153 42.62 -13.92 -22.36
CA VAL A 153 41.86 -12.68 -22.16
C VAL A 153 40.39 -12.86 -22.59
N LEU A 154 40.14 -13.52 -23.73
CA LEU A 154 38.80 -13.84 -24.20
C LEU A 154 38.02 -14.69 -23.19
N ILE A 155 38.64 -15.75 -22.64
CA ILE A 155 38.01 -16.60 -21.62
C ILE A 155 37.67 -15.79 -20.36
N ILE A 156 38.63 -15.00 -19.85
CA ILE A 156 38.43 -14.17 -18.67
C ILE A 156 37.32 -13.14 -18.91
N GLN A 157 37.31 -12.49 -20.06
CA GLN A 157 36.29 -11.52 -20.45
C GLN A 157 34.89 -12.13 -20.47
N ASN A 158 34.76 -13.33 -21.03
CA ASN A 158 33.48 -14.04 -21.05
C ASN A 158 33.02 -14.40 -19.63
N ILE A 159 33.90 -14.91 -18.77
CA ILE A 159 33.55 -15.24 -17.38
C ILE A 159 33.09 -13.99 -16.61
N VAL A 160 33.85 -12.89 -16.69
CA VAL A 160 33.51 -11.64 -16.01
C VAL A 160 32.21 -11.05 -16.56
N GLY A 161 32.03 -11.07 -17.89
CA GLY A 161 30.80 -10.61 -18.55
C GLY A 161 29.56 -11.38 -18.08
N LEU A 162 29.66 -12.70 -17.99
CA LEU A 162 28.59 -13.56 -17.49
C LEU A 162 28.24 -13.26 -16.03
N ILE A 163 29.24 -13.05 -15.17
CA ILE A 163 29.03 -12.69 -13.76
C ILE A 163 28.30 -11.34 -13.65
N ILE A 164 28.75 -10.31 -14.37
CA ILE A 164 28.11 -8.97 -14.35
C ILE A 164 26.65 -9.08 -14.83
N ASN A 165 26.41 -9.82 -15.92
CA ASN A 165 25.07 -10.02 -16.45
C ASN A 165 24.15 -10.77 -15.46
N ALA A 166 24.66 -11.83 -14.81
CA ALA A 166 23.91 -12.58 -13.81
C ALA A 166 23.54 -11.71 -12.59
N VAL A 167 24.49 -10.90 -12.09
CA VAL A 167 24.24 -9.98 -10.97
C VAL A 167 23.21 -8.91 -11.35
N MET A 168 23.32 -8.32 -12.54
CA MET A 168 22.33 -7.34 -13.03
C MET A 168 20.94 -7.95 -13.10
N LEU A 169 20.81 -9.10 -13.78
CA LEU A 169 19.51 -9.76 -13.96
C LEU A 169 18.90 -10.16 -12.61
N GLY A 170 19.70 -10.71 -11.69
CA GLY A 170 19.25 -11.07 -10.35
C GLY A 170 18.74 -9.88 -9.55
N CYS A 171 19.43 -8.74 -9.63
CA CYS A 171 19.03 -7.53 -8.91
C CYS A 171 17.81 -6.85 -9.54
N VAL A 172 17.72 -6.81 -10.88
CA VAL A 172 16.52 -6.32 -11.57
C VAL A 172 15.33 -7.20 -11.23
N PHE A 173 15.48 -8.52 -11.28
CA PHE A 173 14.43 -9.47 -10.90
C PHE A 173 13.96 -9.23 -9.47
N MET A 174 14.88 -9.22 -8.49
CA MET A 174 14.56 -8.97 -7.08
C MET A 174 13.85 -7.63 -6.87
N LYS A 175 14.34 -6.57 -7.52
CA LYS A 175 13.76 -5.22 -7.46
C LYS A 175 12.36 -5.16 -8.07
N THR A 176 12.10 -5.88 -9.16
CA THR A 176 10.74 -5.98 -9.74
C THR A 176 9.82 -6.86 -8.91
N ALA A 177 10.37 -7.84 -8.19
CA ALA A 177 9.62 -8.71 -7.29
C ALA A 177 9.22 -8.01 -5.99
N GLN A 178 9.95 -6.96 -5.57
CA GLN A 178 9.58 -6.16 -4.40
C GLN A 178 8.16 -5.59 -4.54
N ALA A 179 7.31 -5.94 -3.58
CA ALA A 179 5.88 -5.65 -3.61
C ALA A 179 5.50 -4.27 -3.05
N ASN A 180 6.43 -3.31 -2.97
CA ASN A 180 6.23 -2.02 -2.30
C ASN A 180 5.05 -1.21 -2.88
N ARG A 181 4.77 -1.36 -4.19
CA ARG A 181 3.62 -0.71 -4.85
C ARG A 181 2.25 -1.25 -4.43
N ARG A 182 2.18 -2.36 -3.70
CA ARG A 182 0.92 -2.92 -3.19
C ARG A 182 0.48 -2.29 -1.87
N ALA A 183 1.43 -1.92 -1.01
CA ALA A 183 1.13 -1.16 0.21
C ALA A 183 0.41 0.17 -0.12
N GLU A 184 0.71 0.76 -1.28
CA GLU A 184 0.07 2.01 -1.75
C GLU A 184 -1.42 1.87 -2.09
N THR A 185 -1.92 0.66 -2.35
CA THR A 185 -3.36 0.44 -2.63
C THR A 185 -4.18 0.15 -1.39
N LEU A 186 -3.53 -0.08 -0.25
CA LEU A 186 -4.19 -0.11 1.04
C LEU A 186 -4.41 1.30 1.55
N ILE A 187 -5.65 1.55 1.95
CA ILE A 187 -6.06 2.86 2.44
C ILE A 187 -6.56 2.75 3.88
N PHE A 188 -6.19 3.75 4.66
CA PHE A 188 -6.67 3.96 6.02
C PHE A 188 -7.56 5.20 6.07
N SER A 189 -8.50 5.23 7.01
CA SER A 189 -9.31 6.43 7.28
C SER A 189 -8.41 7.60 7.62
N ARG A 190 -8.74 8.81 7.14
CA ARG A 190 -8.00 10.02 7.49
C ARG A 190 -8.04 10.29 8.99
N ASN A 191 -9.21 10.10 9.59
CA ASN A 191 -9.50 10.31 10.99
C ASN A 191 -9.86 8.99 11.67
N ALA A 192 -9.41 8.81 12.90
CA ALA A 192 -9.93 7.77 13.77
C ALA A 192 -11.08 8.35 14.59
N VAL A 193 -11.94 7.49 15.13
CA VAL A 193 -13.10 7.92 15.90
C VAL A 193 -13.20 7.17 17.21
N ILE A 194 -13.65 7.85 18.25
CA ILE A 194 -13.96 7.25 19.55
C ILE A 194 -15.47 7.38 19.76
N ALA A 195 -16.14 6.25 19.95
CA ALA A 195 -17.58 6.21 20.23
C ALA A 195 -17.94 4.98 21.07
N PRO A 196 -19.08 5.01 21.80
CA PRO A 196 -19.53 3.86 22.56
C PRO A 196 -19.97 2.72 21.62
N ARG A 197 -19.44 1.51 21.82
CA ARG A 197 -19.88 0.26 21.19
C ARG A 197 -20.21 -0.74 22.28
N ASN A 198 -21.43 -1.28 22.27
CA ASN A 198 -21.94 -2.17 23.33
C ASN A 198 -21.78 -1.58 24.75
N GLY A 199 -22.02 -0.27 24.87
CA GLY A 199 -21.85 0.48 26.11
C GLY A 199 -20.40 0.88 26.42
N ARG A 200 -19.36 0.24 25.89
CA ARG A 200 -17.96 0.59 26.23
C ARG A 200 -17.38 1.62 25.26
N PRO A 201 -16.53 2.56 25.71
CA PRO A 201 -15.82 3.46 24.80
C PRO A 201 -14.83 2.68 23.95
N THR A 202 -14.91 2.86 22.63
CA THR A 202 -14.15 2.06 21.66
C THR A 202 -13.46 3.00 20.66
N PHE A 203 -12.15 2.81 20.50
CA PHE A 203 -11.36 3.44 19.45
C PHE A 203 -11.54 2.69 18.14
N MET A 204 -11.81 3.42 17.05
CA MET A 204 -12.13 2.83 15.75
C MET A 204 -11.42 3.56 14.62
N PHE A 205 -10.94 2.79 13.64
CA PHE A 205 -10.47 3.33 12.36
C PHE A 205 -10.89 2.38 11.24
N ARG A 206 -10.96 2.90 10.01
CA ARG A 206 -11.34 2.10 8.84
C ARG A 206 -10.12 1.78 8.00
N VAL A 207 -10.06 0.55 7.51
CA VAL A 207 -9.07 0.08 6.56
C VAL A 207 -9.78 -0.51 5.35
N GLY A 208 -9.20 -0.38 4.16
CA GLY A 208 -9.74 -0.95 2.93
C GLY A 208 -8.65 -1.25 1.91
N ASP A 209 -8.95 -2.19 1.02
CA ASP A 209 -8.13 -2.48 -0.15
C ASP A 209 -8.86 -1.99 -1.41
N LEU A 210 -8.19 -1.18 -2.22
CA LEU A 210 -8.70 -0.69 -3.49
C LEU A 210 -8.62 -1.75 -4.60
N ARG A 211 -7.82 -2.81 -4.42
CA ARG A 211 -7.70 -3.90 -5.38
C ARG A 211 -8.77 -4.96 -5.18
N LYS A 212 -9.04 -5.73 -6.25
CA LYS A 212 -9.92 -6.90 -6.22
C LYS A 212 -9.23 -8.18 -5.73
N SER A 213 -7.89 -8.18 -5.72
CA SER A 213 -7.08 -9.29 -5.21
C SER A 213 -7.17 -9.35 -3.70
N MET A 214 -7.31 -10.54 -3.12
CA MET A 214 -7.33 -10.69 -1.67
C MET A 214 -5.90 -10.63 -1.10
N ILE A 215 -5.77 -10.12 0.12
CA ILE A 215 -4.56 -10.25 0.95
C ILE A 215 -4.76 -11.48 1.84
N ILE A 216 -3.79 -12.40 1.81
CA ILE A 216 -3.83 -13.61 2.66
C ILE A 216 -3.16 -13.27 3.98
N SER A 217 -3.68 -13.84 5.07
CA SER A 217 -3.09 -13.71 6.42
C SER A 217 -2.87 -12.24 6.83
N ALA A 218 -3.84 -11.38 6.56
CA ALA A 218 -3.75 -9.98 6.98
C ALA A 218 -3.88 -9.90 8.51
N THR A 219 -2.93 -9.22 9.16
CA THR A 219 -2.89 -9.00 10.60
C THR A 219 -2.72 -7.52 10.89
N ILE A 220 -3.36 -7.06 11.97
CA ILE A 220 -3.30 -5.67 12.40
C ILE A 220 -2.61 -5.56 13.74
N GLN A 221 -1.64 -4.66 13.83
CA GLN A 221 -0.99 -4.28 15.07
C GLN A 221 -1.24 -2.79 15.34
N LEU A 222 -1.67 -2.47 16.56
CA LEU A 222 -1.83 -1.10 17.02
C LEU A 222 -0.79 -0.83 18.10
N GLN A 223 -0.13 0.32 18.02
CA GLN A 223 0.81 0.77 19.03
C GLN A 223 0.54 2.22 19.39
N VAL A 224 0.54 2.55 20.68
CA VAL A 224 0.51 3.94 21.14
C VAL A 224 1.92 4.37 21.45
N ILE A 225 2.34 5.44 20.79
CA ILE A 225 3.54 6.17 21.14
C ILE A 225 3.15 7.32 22.06
N ARG A 226 3.73 7.33 23.25
CA ARG A 226 3.64 8.47 24.17
C ARG A 226 4.92 8.61 24.98
N ARG A 227 5.17 9.81 25.50
CA ARG A 227 6.21 10.01 26.51
C ARG A 227 5.75 9.40 27.84
N THR A 228 6.54 8.48 28.40
CA THR A 228 6.21 7.82 29.68
C THR A 228 7.33 8.04 30.68
N VAL A 229 6.99 8.24 31.94
CA VAL A 229 7.94 8.31 33.06
C VAL A 229 7.73 7.07 33.93
N THR A 230 8.79 6.32 34.20
CA THR A 230 8.72 5.12 35.05
C THR A 230 8.59 5.52 36.53
N ALA A 231 8.26 4.57 37.39
CA ALA A 231 8.15 4.81 38.83
C ALA A 231 9.48 5.23 39.46
N GLU A 232 10.59 4.80 38.86
CA GLU A 232 11.98 5.11 39.24
C GLU A 232 12.43 6.49 38.74
N GLY A 233 11.58 7.19 37.96
CA GLY A 233 11.87 8.52 37.42
C GLY A 233 12.57 8.51 36.06
N GLU A 234 12.73 7.36 35.40
CA GLU A 234 13.29 7.30 34.05
C GLU A 234 12.29 7.86 33.03
N VAL A 235 12.73 8.80 32.20
CA VAL A 235 11.90 9.41 31.15
C VAL A 235 12.17 8.71 29.83
N ILE A 236 11.21 7.93 29.35
CA ILE A 236 11.25 7.29 28.05
C ILE A 236 10.56 8.23 27.04
N PRO A 237 11.31 8.84 26.08
CA PRO A 237 10.75 9.85 25.18
C PRO A 237 9.75 9.27 24.18
N VAL A 238 9.94 8.03 23.73
CA VAL A 238 9.11 7.34 22.75
C VAL A 238 8.77 5.95 23.29
N ALA A 239 7.86 5.87 24.25
CA ALA A 239 7.40 4.58 24.76
C ALA A 239 6.36 4.00 23.80
N GLN A 240 6.62 2.81 23.26
CA GLN A 240 5.71 2.06 22.40
C GLN A 240 4.91 1.08 23.27
N LEU A 241 3.59 1.26 23.31
CA LEU A 241 2.67 0.45 24.09
C LEU A 241 1.69 -0.25 23.14
N ASP A 242 1.73 -1.58 23.09
CA ASP A 242 0.86 -2.36 22.21
C ASP A 242 -0.60 -2.33 22.66
N ILE A 243 -1.50 -2.26 21.69
CA ILE A 243 -2.95 -2.29 21.88
C ILE A 243 -3.54 -3.51 21.18
N GLN A 244 -4.34 -4.29 21.93
CA GLN A 244 -5.04 -5.45 21.37
C GLN A 244 -6.26 -5.03 20.55
N VAL A 245 -6.39 -5.55 19.34
CA VAL A 245 -7.58 -5.36 18.50
C VAL A 245 -8.71 -6.26 19.02
N GLU A 246 -9.93 -5.75 19.00
CA GLU A 246 -11.11 -6.51 19.42
C GLU A 246 -11.44 -7.57 18.37
N ASN A 247 -11.21 -8.84 18.70
CA ASN A 247 -11.63 -10.00 17.91
C ASN A 247 -12.25 -11.05 18.86
N PRO A 248 -13.41 -11.65 18.53
CA PRO A 248 -13.99 -12.73 19.33
C PRO A 248 -13.03 -13.91 19.59
N LEU A 249 -12.08 -14.16 18.69
CA LEU A 249 -11.06 -15.20 18.85
C LEU A 249 -9.75 -14.69 19.46
N ARG A 250 -9.69 -13.41 19.89
CA ARG A 250 -8.47 -12.71 20.34
C ARG A 250 -7.28 -12.79 19.36
N SER A 251 -7.54 -13.10 18.09
CA SER A 251 -6.52 -13.07 17.05
C SER A 251 -6.49 -11.69 16.39
N ASN A 252 -5.30 -11.21 16.03
CA ASN A 252 -5.14 -9.96 15.29
C ASN A 252 -5.38 -10.13 13.78
N GLY A 253 -5.81 -11.32 13.35
CA GLY A 253 -6.09 -11.65 11.95
C GLY A 253 -7.41 -11.04 11.47
N ILE A 254 -7.37 -10.42 10.30
CA ILE A 254 -8.52 -9.85 9.61
C ILE A 254 -8.69 -10.48 8.22
N PHE A 255 -9.93 -10.53 7.75
CA PHE A 255 -10.25 -10.95 6.38
C PHE A 255 -10.68 -9.74 5.55
N LEU A 256 -9.72 -9.10 4.86
CA LEU A 256 -9.92 -7.83 4.18
C LEU A 256 -10.32 -8.03 2.70
N VAL A 257 -11.63 -8.12 2.44
CA VAL A 257 -12.20 -8.12 1.07
C VAL A 257 -13.00 -6.85 0.79
N SER A 258 -13.76 -6.40 1.77
CA SER A 258 -14.41 -5.09 1.79
C SER A 258 -13.80 -4.24 2.89
N PRO A 259 -13.99 -2.91 2.87
CA PRO A 259 -13.53 -2.05 3.95
C PRO A 259 -14.07 -2.46 5.32
N LEU A 260 -13.18 -2.60 6.29
CA LEU A 260 -13.51 -3.01 7.65
C LEU A 260 -13.24 -1.87 8.63
N VAL A 261 -14.12 -1.73 9.63
CA VAL A 261 -13.87 -0.87 10.79
C VAL A 261 -13.23 -1.72 11.87
N VAL A 262 -11.96 -1.44 12.13
CA VAL A 262 -11.17 -2.08 13.18
C VAL A 262 -11.48 -1.36 14.47
N SER A 263 -11.81 -2.12 15.53
CA SER A 263 -12.13 -1.58 16.84
C SER A 263 -11.18 -2.06 17.92
N HIS A 264 -10.90 -1.18 18.88
CA HIS A 264 -10.25 -1.49 20.14
C HIS A 264 -11.12 -0.96 21.27
N THR A 265 -11.60 -1.86 22.14
CA THR A 265 -12.38 -1.47 23.32
C THR A 265 -11.44 -0.99 24.42
N ILE A 266 -11.69 0.23 24.91
CA ILE A 266 -10.83 0.88 25.90
C ILE A 266 -11.19 0.33 27.29
N GLU A 267 -10.48 -0.73 27.69
CA GLU A 267 -10.60 -1.36 29.01
C GLU A 267 -9.50 -0.89 29.97
N ARG A 268 -9.54 -1.33 31.24
CA ARG A 268 -8.56 -0.99 32.30
C ARG A 268 -7.09 -1.22 31.92
N GLY A 269 -6.81 -2.19 31.04
CA GLY A 269 -5.46 -2.50 30.55
C GLY A 269 -5.03 -1.67 29.33
N SER A 270 -5.89 -0.83 28.77
CA SER A 270 -5.58 -0.01 27.60
C SER A 270 -4.75 1.22 27.99
N PRO A 271 -3.70 1.58 27.23
CA PRO A 271 -2.97 2.84 27.41
C PRO A 271 -3.86 4.09 27.28
N LEU A 272 -5.04 3.96 26.69
CA LEU A 272 -6.01 5.04 26.46
C LEU A 272 -7.07 5.13 27.58
N TYR A 273 -6.94 4.35 28.66
CA TYR A 273 -7.99 4.24 29.68
C TYR A 273 -8.28 5.54 30.45
N GLU A 274 -7.25 6.35 30.69
CA GLU A 274 -7.36 7.62 31.43
C GLU A 274 -7.68 8.81 30.52
N LEU A 275 -7.80 8.58 29.22
CA LEU A 275 -7.98 9.62 28.22
C LEU A 275 -9.41 10.17 28.24
N SER A 276 -9.55 11.48 28.43
CA SER A 276 -10.84 12.20 28.35
C SER A 276 -10.94 12.98 27.04
N ALA A 277 -12.15 13.41 26.69
CA ALA A 277 -12.37 14.21 25.47
C ALA A 277 -11.63 15.54 25.49
N GLN A 278 -11.48 16.16 26.68
CA GLN A 278 -10.81 17.45 26.85
C GLN A 278 -9.30 17.27 26.85
N SER A 279 -8.78 16.24 27.53
CA SER A 279 -7.35 15.98 27.63
C SER A 279 -6.74 15.51 26.31
N LEU A 280 -7.51 14.86 25.44
CA LEU A 280 -7.07 14.35 24.15
C LEU A 280 -6.30 15.39 23.33
N SER A 281 -6.78 16.63 23.26
CA SER A 281 -6.14 17.69 22.45
C SER A 281 -4.82 18.21 23.04
N ALA A 282 -4.62 18.05 24.34
CA ALA A 282 -3.44 18.55 25.06
C ALA A 282 -2.33 17.48 25.15
N GLU A 283 -2.73 16.21 25.20
CA GLU A 283 -1.85 15.07 25.41
C GLU A 283 -0.94 14.81 24.21
N ASP A 284 0.29 14.34 24.48
CA ASP A 284 1.28 14.03 23.45
C ASP A 284 1.27 12.52 23.16
N LEU A 285 0.25 12.10 22.41
CA LEU A 285 0.07 10.70 22.00
C LEU A 285 -0.03 10.59 20.47
N GLU A 286 0.49 9.50 19.93
CA GLU A 286 0.34 9.13 18.52
C GLU A 286 -0.01 7.64 18.44
N VAL A 287 -1.13 7.31 17.80
CA VAL A 287 -1.56 5.92 17.62
C VAL A 287 -1.08 5.44 16.26
N ILE A 288 -0.14 4.52 16.23
CA ILE A 288 0.36 3.86 15.03
C ILE A 288 -0.49 2.63 14.73
N VAL A 289 -0.83 2.48 13.46
CA VAL A 289 -1.48 1.30 12.91
C VAL A 289 -0.54 0.68 11.89
N ILE A 290 -0.29 -0.60 12.05
CA ILE A 290 0.50 -1.43 11.15
C ILE A 290 -0.41 -2.55 10.65
N LEU A 291 -0.52 -2.69 9.34
CA LEU A 291 -1.18 -3.82 8.69
C LEU A 291 -0.11 -4.63 7.96
N GLU A 292 0.05 -5.87 8.39
CA GLU A 292 0.93 -6.84 7.77
C GLU A 292 0.10 -7.87 7.04
N GLY A 293 0.52 -8.29 5.86
CA GLY A 293 -0.17 -9.34 5.13
C GLY A 293 0.67 -9.94 4.03
N GLU A 294 0.30 -11.15 3.63
CA GLU A 294 0.94 -11.84 2.53
C GLU A 294 0.20 -11.56 1.23
N ASN A 295 1.01 -11.25 0.22
CA ASN A 295 0.54 -10.84 -1.07
C ASN A 295 0.13 -12.04 -1.92
N ALA A 296 -1.17 -12.38 -1.92
CA ALA A 296 -1.70 -13.51 -2.71
C ALA A 296 -1.46 -13.41 -4.22
N GLN A 297 -1.27 -12.19 -4.74
CA GLN A 297 -1.26 -11.93 -6.18
C GLN A 297 0.09 -12.29 -6.86
N ILE A 298 0.86 -13.24 -6.34
CA ILE A 298 1.85 -13.96 -7.18
C ILE A 298 1.35 -15.37 -7.55
N LEU A 299 0.29 -15.89 -6.91
CA LEU A 299 -0.31 -17.16 -7.31
C LEU A 299 -1.27 -17.05 -8.51
N ILE A 300 -1.65 -15.84 -8.95
CA ILE A 300 -2.63 -15.65 -10.03
C ILE A 300 -2.19 -14.57 -11.03
N GLN A 301 -1.00 -14.75 -11.60
CA GLN A 301 -0.73 -14.35 -12.99
C GLN A 301 -0.69 -15.61 -13.86
N LYS A 302 -1.65 -16.52 -13.66
CA LYS A 302 -1.77 -17.78 -14.40
C LYS A 302 -3.00 -17.71 -15.31
N SER A 303 -2.92 -16.91 -16.38
CA SER A 303 -3.84 -16.97 -17.51
C SER A 303 -3.27 -16.19 -18.70
N HIS A 304 -2.76 -16.91 -19.72
CA HIS A 304 -3.43 -17.10 -21.02
C HIS A 304 -2.51 -17.59 -22.15
N ASP A 305 -1.25 -17.98 -21.89
CA ASP A 305 -0.38 -18.58 -22.92
C ASP A 305 0.37 -19.84 -22.45
N PRO A 306 -0.02 -21.06 -22.88
CA PRO A 306 0.65 -22.29 -22.48
C PRO A 306 2.07 -22.42 -23.07
N LYS A 307 2.40 -21.74 -24.16
CA LYS A 307 3.72 -21.81 -24.80
C LYS A 307 4.81 -21.05 -24.04
N LEU A 308 4.46 -19.91 -23.45
CA LEU A 308 5.38 -19.06 -22.68
C LEU A 308 5.66 -19.65 -21.29
N TYR A 309 4.68 -20.36 -20.71
CA TYR A 309 4.84 -21.10 -19.47
C TYR A 309 5.93 -22.17 -19.59
N TRP A 310 5.88 -23.02 -20.62
CA TRP A 310 6.93 -24.02 -20.83
C TRP A 310 8.29 -23.39 -21.13
N PHE A 311 8.34 -22.27 -21.88
CA PHE A 311 9.60 -21.57 -22.16
C PHE A 311 10.27 -21.00 -20.89
N LEU A 312 9.48 -20.45 -19.95
CA LEU A 312 9.98 -19.96 -18.66
C LEU A 312 10.29 -21.12 -17.68
N VAL A 313 9.50 -22.20 -17.72
CA VAL A 313 9.72 -23.40 -16.89
C VAL A 313 10.93 -24.23 -17.36
N SER A 314 11.32 -24.16 -18.64
CA SER A 314 12.54 -24.80 -19.14
C SER A 314 13.82 -24.11 -18.64
N LEU A 315 13.75 -22.84 -18.23
CA LEU A 315 14.84 -22.11 -17.56
C LEU A 315 14.84 -22.27 -16.03
N SER A 316 13.98 -23.15 -15.49
CA SER A 316 13.60 -23.19 -14.07
C SER A 316 14.48 -23.97 -13.07
N PRO A 317 15.54 -24.73 -13.40
CA PRO A 317 16.32 -25.37 -12.32
C PRO A 317 17.00 -24.36 -11.38
N PHE A 318 17.08 -23.07 -11.75
CA PHE A 318 17.50 -21.97 -10.85
C PHE A 318 16.33 -21.17 -10.21
N PHE A 319 15.11 -21.25 -10.74
CA PHE A 319 13.96 -20.42 -10.32
C PHE A 319 12.96 -21.15 -9.40
N LEU A 320 12.93 -22.49 -9.44
CA LEU A 320 11.97 -23.30 -8.66
C LEU A 320 12.09 -23.13 -7.15
N GLY A 321 13.27 -22.78 -6.63
CA GLY A 321 13.45 -22.52 -5.19
C GLY A 321 12.89 -21.18 -4.69
N VAL A 322 12.60 -20.23 -5.58
CA VAL A 322 12.20 -18.85 -5.23
C VAL A 322 10.71 -18.58 -5.53
N VAL A 323 10.12 -19.28 -6.51
CA VAL A 323 8.78 -18.94 -7.03
C VAL A 323 7.63 -19.62 -6.28
N GLU A 324 7.81 -20.81 -5.71
CA GLU A 324 6.75 -21.49 -4.92
C GLU A 324 6.45 -20.79 -3.58
N THR A 325 7.29 -19.83 -3.17
CA THR A 325 7.23 -19.13 -1.87
C THR A 325 7.34 -17.62 -2.01
N THR A 326 6.79 -17.01 -3.06
CA THR A 326 6.65 -15.53 -3.05
C THR A 326 5.46 -15.07 -2.18
N GLY A 327 5.38 -15.60 -0.96
CA GLY A 327 4.70 -15.00 0.20
C GLY A 327 5.50 -13.79 0.69
N ILE A 328 5.80 -12.85 -0.21
CA ILE A 328 6.48 -11.61 0.15
C ILE A 328 5.53 -10.85 1.06
N THR A 329 5.91 -10.74 2.33
CA THR A 329 5.17 -9.99 3.33
C THR A 329 5.17 -8.52 2.95
N MET A 330 4.02 -7.89 3.10
CA MET A 330 3.84 -6.48 2.83
C MET A 330 3.38 -5.83 4.13
N GLN A 331 3.87 -4.62 4.37
CA GLN A 331 3.49 -3.83 5.53
C GLN A 331 3.00 -2.45 5.07
N ALA A 332 1.77 -2.10 5.44
CA ALA A 332 1.23 -0.75 5.30
C ALA A 332 1.10 -0.12 6.69
N ARG A 333 1.48 1.14 6.81
CA ARG A 333 1.50 1.85 8.08
C ARG A 333 0.78 3.18 7.98
N THR A 334 0.16 3.62 9.06
CA THR A 334 -0.33 4.98 9.22
C THR A 334 -0.29 5.37 10.69
N SER A 335 -0.48 6.64 11.00
CA SER A 335 -0.62 7.09 12.38
C SER A 335 -1.75 8.10 12.56
N TYR A 336 -2.27 8.17 13.78
CA TYR A 336 -3.29 9.14 14.20
C TYR A 336 -2.73 9.99 15.33
N THR A 337 -2.59 11.27 15.04
CA THR A 337 -2.30 12.29 16.05
C THR A 337 -3.57 12.66 16.81
N PRO A 338 -3.49 13.33 17.98
CA PRO A 338 -4.67 13.57 18.81
C PRO A 338 -5.73 14.45 18.12
N GLU A 339 -5.28 15.37 17.25
CA GLU A 339 -6.18 16.22 16.43
C GLU A 339 -6.94 15.43 15.35
N GLU A 340 -6.45 14.24 14.98
CA GLU A 340 -7.06 13.37 13.97
C GLU A 340 -8.00 12.32 14.58
N ILE A 341 -8.07 12.25 15.91
CA ILE A 341 -8.95 11.36 16.66
C ILE A 341 -10.22 12.14 17.03
N LEU A 342 -11.35 11.76 16.45
CA LEU A 342 -12.63 12.45 16.64
C LEU A 342 -13.43 11.78 17.77
N TRP A 343 -13.64 12.52 18.86
CA TRP A 343 -14.46 12.06 19.98
C TRP A 343 -15.97 12.15 19.67
N GLY A 344 -16.74 11.15 20.10
CA GLY A 344 -18.19 11.12 19.94
C GLY A 344 -18.65 11.01 18.49
N ARG A 345 -17.86 10.35 17.63
CA ARG A 345 -18.22 10.14 16.21
C ARG A 345 -18.17 8.68 15.83
N ARG A 346 -18.95 8.31 14.81
CA ARG A 346 -19.00 6.95 14.25
C ARG A 346 -18.93 7.00 12.74
N PHE A 347 -18.28 6.02 12.13
CA PHE A 347 -18.24 5.93 10.67
C PHE A 347 -19.62 5.64 10.07
N VAL A 348 -19.92 6.28 8.94
CA VAL A 348 -21.12 6.02 8.13
C VAL A 348 -21.01 4.65 7.46
N SER A 349 -22.13 3.93 7.32
CA SER A 349 -22.15 2.68 6.54
C SER A 349 -21.86 2.96 5.06
N ILE A 350 -20.99 2.18 4.45
CA ILE A 350 -20.56 2.37 3.05
C ILE A 350 -20.85 1.18 2.14
N ILE A 351 -21.43 0.11 2.71
CA ILE A 351 -21.79 -1.10 1.99
C ILE A 351 -23.30 -1.07 1.77
N THR A 352 -23.71 -1.18 0.51
CA THR A 352 -25.10 -1.34 0.08
C THR A 352 -25.24 -2.65 -0.68
N GLU A 353 -26.45 -3.21 -0.69
CA GLU A 353 -26.78 -4.38 -1.51
C GLU A 353 -27.57 -3.89 -2.72
N GLU A 354 -27.03 -4.11 -3.92
CA GLU A 354 -27.64 -3.74 -5.19
C GLU A 354 -27.53 -4.93 -6.16
N ASP A 355 -28.65 -5.32 -6.78
CA ASP A 355 -28.72 -6.42 -7.76
C ASP A 355 -28.05 -7.74 -7.34
N GLY A 356 -28.18 -8.11 -6.06
CA GLY A 356 -27.57 -9.34 -5.51
C GLY A 356 -26.05 -9.28 -5.34
N ARG A 357 -25.47 -8.08 -5.37
CA ARG A 357 -24.05 -7.83 -5.12
C ARG A 357 -23.87 -6.79 -4.01
N TYR A 358 -22.80 -6.94 -3.24
CA TYR A 358 -22.37 -5.90 -2.30
C TYR A 358 -21.61 -4.82 -3.04
N CYS A 359 -22.18 -3.62 -3.06
CA CYS A 359 -21.56 -2.41 -3.60
C CYS A 359 -20.91 -1.62 -2.46
N VAL A 360 -19.69 -1.12 -2.68
CA VAL A 360 -18.93 -0.34 -1.69
C VAL A 360 -18.72 1.06 -2.23
N ASP A 361 -19.28 2.06 -1.55
CA ASP A 361 -19.12 3.47 -1.90
C ASP A 361 -17.91 4.10 -1.18
N TYR A 362 -16.77 4.12 -1.86
CA TYR A 362 -15.53 4.70 -1.34
C TYR A 362 -15.59 6.23 -1.16
N SER A 363 -16.57 6.94 -1.74
CA SER A 363 -16.73 8.39 -1.50
C SER A 363 -17.07 8.69 -0.04
N LYS A 364 -17.76 7.76 0.63
CA LYS A 364 -18.16 7.84 2.05
C LYS A 364 -17.13 7.20 2.98
N PHE A 365 -15.98 6.76 2.48
CA PHE A 365 -15.00 5.98 3.27
C PHE A 365 -14.54 6.70 4.54
N GLY A 366 -14.31 8.01 4.47
CA GLY A 366 -13.93 8.83 5.64
C GLY A 366 -15.09 9.49 6.37
N ASN A 367 -16.34 9.31 5.93
CA ASN A 367 -17.47 10.07 6.47
C ASN A 367 -17.85 9.56 7.86
N THR A 368 -18.10 10.52 8.76
CA THR A 368 -18.44 10.26 10.16
C THR A 368 -19.70 11.03 10.57
N VAL A 369 -20.51 10.43 11.43
CA VAL A 369 -21.68 11.05 12.06
C VAL A 369 -21.46 11.24 13.56
N PRO A 370 -21.98 12.32 14.17
CA PRO A 370 -21.93 12.51 15.60
C PRO A 370 -22.84 11.49 16.31
N VAL A 371 -22.40 11.01 17.47
CA VAL A 371 -23.13 10.08 18.33
C VAL A 371 -23.06 10.60 19.76
N ARG A 372 -24.13 10.37 20.54
CA ARG A 372 -24.15 10.72 21.96
C ARG A 372 -23.04 9.97 22.69
N MET A 373 -22.06 10.70 23.21
CA MET A 373 -20.93 10.16 23.95
C MET A 373 -20.60 11.06 25.15
N PRO A 374 -20.37 10.49 26.35
CA PRO A 374 -19.85 11.27 27.48
C PRO A 374 -18.47 11.87 27.16
N PHE A 375 -18.17 13.04 27.71
CA PHE A 375 -16.83 13.65 27.62
C PHE A 375 -15.82 13.06 28.62
N LEU A 376 -16.32 12.21 29.53
CA LEU A 376 -15.58 11.51 30.57
C LEU A 376 -14.65 10.45 29.98
N SER A 377 -13.52 10.24 30.65
CA SER A 377 -12.60 9.14 30.36
C SER A 377 -13.23 7.76 30.59
N ALA A 378 -12.63 6.70 30.02
CA ALA A 378 -13.11 5.34 30.24
C ALA A 378 -13.03 4.95 31.73
N LYS A 379 -11.98 5.41 32.43
CA LYS A 379 -11.82 5.25 33.89
C LYS A 379 -12.97 5.85 34.70
N GLU A 380 -13.33 7.10 34.42
CA GLU A 380 -14.42 7.78 35.12
C GLU A 380 -15.77 7.15 34.79
N GLN A 381 -15.98 6.69 33.55
CA GLN A 381 -17.18 5.96 33.16
C GLN A 381 -17.32 4.64 33.92
N ASP A 382 -16.25 3.88 34.08
CA ASP A 382 -16.26 2.63 34.84
C ASP A 382 -16.46 2.87 36.34
N GLN A 383 -15.89 3.93 36.90
CA GLN A 383 -16.16 4.33 38.30
C GLN A 383 -17.64 4.69 38.50
N THR A 384 -18.22 5.46 37.57
CA THR A 384 -19.64 5.83 37.62
C THR A 384 -20.55 4.59 37.49
N ARG A 385 -20.16 3.61 36.67
CA ARG A 385 -20.87 2.32 36.56
C ARG A 385 -20.81 1.49 37.83
N GLY A 386 -19.64 1.37 38.45
CA GLY A 386 -19.48 0.63 39.71
C GLY A 386 -20.33 1.21 40.84
N ILE A 387 -20.42 2.54 40.93
CA ILE A 387 -21.29 3.23 41.91
C ILE A 387 -22.78 2.90 41.69
N GLN A 388 -23.19 2.65 40.44
CA GLN A 388 -24.58 2.35 40.10
C GLN A 388 -24.95 0.88 40.31
N GLU A 389 -23.99 -0.05 40.28
CA GLU A 389 -24.18 -1.46 40.66
C GLU A 389 -24.25 -1.66 42.18
N ASP A 390 -23.57 -0.82 42.97
CA ASP A 390 -23.59 -0.86 44.45
C ASP A 390 -24.79 -0.12 45.10
N SER A 391 -25.69 0.45 44.31
CA SER A 391 -26.95 1.01 44.80
C SER A 391 -27.97 -0.12 45.00
N PRO A 392 -28.53 -0.37 46.21
CA PRO A 392 -29.43 -1.49 46.42
C PRO A 392 -30.70 -1.29 45.59
N SER A 393 -30.87 -2.14 44.59
CA SER A 393 -32.09 -2.20 43.78
C SER A 393 -33.28 -2.51 44.70
N THR A 394 -34.20 -1.56 44.79
CA THR A 394 -35.52 -1.75 45.41
C THR A 394 -36.19 -2.97 44.78
N GLN A 395 -36.37 -3.98 45.63
CA GLN A 395 -36.97 -5.27 45.35
C GLN A 395 -38.41 -5.09 44.85
N LEU A 396 -38.65 -5.37 43.57
CA LEU A 396 -40.00 -5.59 43.04
C LEU A 396 -40.25 -7.11 43.02
N GLN A 397 -41.09 -7.53 43.97
CA GLN A 397 -41.53 -8.90 44.23
C GLN A 397 -42.54 -9.43 43.21
N GLY A 398 -42.45 -10.75 42.97
CA GLY A 398 -43.57 -11.64 42.60
C GLY A 398 -43.86 -11.67 41.10
N TRP A 399 -44.21 -12.79 40.45
CA TRP A 399 -44.76 -14.10 40.81
C TRP A 399 -44.30 -15.05 39.68
N GLY A 400 -43.96 -16.33 39.81
CA GLY A 400 -44.73 -17.45 40.34
C GLY A 400 -44.49 -18.65 39.40
N LEU A 401 -43.92 -19.75 39.91
CA LEU A 401 -43.80 -21.02 39.19
C LEU A 401 -45.18 -21.64 38.98
N VAL A 402 -45.52 -22.05 37.75
CA VAL A 402 -46.61 -23.01 37.48
C VAL A 402 -46.05 -24.20 36.70
N ARG A 403 -46.21 -25.39 37.29
CA ARG A 403 -45.94 -26.72 36.73
C ARG A 403 -46.81 -26.97 35.49
N ALA A 404 -46.18 -27.42 34.39
CA ALA A 404 -46.90 -27.98 33.24
C ALA A 404 -47.29 -29.44 33.50
N GLY A 405 -48.59 -29.73 33.40
CA GLY A 405 -49.17 -31.09 33.40
C GLY A 405 -49.20 -31.71 32.00
N ARG A 406 -49.08 -33.04 31.96
CA ARG A 406 -49.18 -33.90 30.77
C ARG A 406 -50.55 -33.78 30.08
N GLY A 407 -50.55 -33.81 28.75
CA GLY A 407 -51.74 -34.16 27.97
C GLY A 407 -51.56 -34.13 26.45
N GLY A 408 -51.64 -35.30 25.82
CA GLY A 408 -52.49 -35.52 24.64
C GLY A 408 -51.99 -35.13 23.26
N PHE A 409 -51.59 -36.15 22.49
CA PHE A 409 -51.32 -36.17 21.06
C PHE A 409 -52.62 -35.96 20.22
N ARG A 410 -52.59 -35.12 19.16
CA ARG A 410 -53.41 -35.32 17.95
C ARG A 410 -52.81 -34.62 16.72
N ARG A 411 -52.72 -35.41 15.63
CA ARG A 411 -52.18 -35.09 14.29
C ARG A 411 -53.07 -34.11 13.51
N GLY A 412 -52.44 -33.20 12.78
CA GLY A 412 -52.99 -32.50 11.61
C GLY A 412 -51.90 -31.61 10.99
N GLY A 413 -51.53 -31.85 9.73
CA GLY A 413 -50.29 -31.33 9.13
C GLY A 413 -50.44 -30.23 8.08
N ARG A 414 -49.29 -29.91 7.46
CA ARG A 414 -49.02 -28.95 6.35
C ARG A 414 -49.22 -27.48 6.76
N THR A 415 -48.33 -26.51 6.54
CA THR A 415 -47.16 -26.29 5.67
C THR A 415 -46.17 -25.35 6.37
N CYS A 416 -44.87 -25.42 6.04
CA CYS A 416 -43.86 -24.48 6.54
C CYS A 416 -43.71 -23.30 5.58
N ASP A 417 -44.25 -22.13 5.94
CA ASP A 417 -43.82 -20.86 5.36
C ASP A 417 -42.83 -20.18 6.32
N SER A 418 -41.60 -20.04 5.85
CA SER A 418 -40.53 -19.29 6.54
C SER A 418 -40.71 -17.80 6.26
N ALA A 419 -41.39 -17.09 7.16
CA ALA A 419 -41.31 -15.64 7.22
C ALA A 419 -40.09 -15.23 8.05
N ALA A 420 -39.04 -14.79 7.34
CA ALA A 420 -37.86 -14.20 7.93
C ALA A 420 -38.20 -12.93 8.73
N THR A 421 -37.56 -12.80 9.88
CA THR A 421 -37.67 -11.68 10.82
C THR A 421 -37.08 -10.43 10.18
N GLN A 422 -37.90 -9.38 10.00
CA GLN A 422 -37.42 -8.07 9.59
C GLN A 422 -36.68 -7.36 10.75
N PRO A 423 -35.63 -6.58 10.47
CA PRO A 423 -34.92 -5.80 11.48
C PRO A 423 -35.75 -4.61 11.97
N TRP A 424 -35.63 -4.32 13.26
CA TRP A 424 -36.28 -3.20 13.93
C TRP A 424 -35.69 -1.87 13.45
N TYR A 425 -36.44 -1.12 12.65
CA TYR A 425 -36.69 0.33 12.72
C TYR A 425 -37.48 0.71 11.47
N ALA A 426 -38.81 0.75 11.57
CA ALA A 426 -39.67 1.40 10.58
C ALA A 426 -40.55 2.41 11.33
N GLN A 427 -40.32 3.70 11.06
CA GLN A 427 -41.17 4.78 11.53
C GLN A 427 -42.52 4.72 10.82
N THR A 428 -43.56 4.92 11.61
CA THR A 428 -44.97 4.90 11.23
C THR A 428 -45.34 6.24 10.60
N GLU A 429 -45.71 6.27 9.32
CA GLU A 429 -46.47 7.38 8.75
C GLU A 429 -47.94 6.94 8.60
N ARG A 430 -48.85 7.74 9.18
CA ARG A 430 -50.30 7.53 9.10
C ARG A 430 -50.82 8.06 7.77
N GLU A 431 -51.56 7.21 7.05
CA GLU A 431 -52.41 7.59 5.92
C GLU A 431 -53.54 8.54 6.34
N VAL A 432 -53.82 9.53 5.48
CA VAL A 432 -55.18 10.05 5.29
C VAL A 432 -55.49 9.93 3.81
N GLU A 433 -56.49 9.11 3.52
CA GLU A 433 -57.01 8.73 2.21
C GLU A 433 -57.93 9.84 1.64
N GLY A 434 -57.81 10.14 0.35
CA GLY A 434 -58.68 11.07 -0.37
C GLY A 434 -58.67 10.77 -1.87
N LYS A 435 -59.84 10.37 -2.39
CA LYS A 435 -60.09 9.71 -3.68
C LYS A 435 -59.76 10.56 -4.91
N GLY A 436 -59.51 9.85 -6.02
CA GLY A 436 -58.91 10.39 -7.24
C GLY A 436 -59.83 11.18 -8.19
N GLN A 437 -59.21 11.80 -9.19
CA GLN A 437 -59.72 11.89 -10.55
C GLN A 437 -58.59 12.29 -11.52
N LYS A 438 -58.40 11.49 -12.58
CA LYS A 438 -57.57 11.84 -13.74
C LYS A 438 -58.33 12.86 -14.60
N LYS A 439 -57.72 13.99 -14.93
CA LYS A 439 -58.00 14.77 -16.14
C LYS A 439 -56.71 15.34 -16.73
N THR A 440 -56.63 15.24 -18.05
CA THR A 440 -55.54 15.61 -18.95
C THR A 440 -55.53 17.12 -19.25
N VAL A 441 -54.38 17.61 -19.76
CA VAL A 441 -54.11 18.86 -20.52
C VAL A 441 -54.15 20.18 -19.71
N GLN A 442 -53.32 21.23 -19.90
CA GLN A 442 -52.48 21.72 -21.00
C GLN A 442 -51.19 22.41 -20.49
N LEU A 443 -50.16 22.44 -21.34
CA LEU A 443 -49.03 23.38 -21.29
C LEU A 443 -49.51 24.73 -21.84
N GLU A 444 -49.23 25.82 -21.13
CA GLU A 444 -49.35 27.17 -21.69
C GLU A 444 -48.11 28.00 -21.37
N VAL A 445 -47.56 28.56 -22.45
CA VAL A 445 -46.42 29.47 -22.52
C VAL A 445 -46.92 30.87 -22.18
N ILE A 446 -46.27 31.57 -21.25
CA ILE A 446 -46.48 33.02 -21.07
C ILE A 446 -45.20 33.74 -21.45
N GLY A 447 -45.25 34.44 -22.57
CA GLY A 447 -44.22 35.35 -23.04
C GLY A 447 -44.53 36.81 -22.67
N ARG A 448 -43.45 37.47 -22.24
CA ARG A 448 -42.98 38.83 -22.60
C ARG A 448 -43.78 40.07 -22.18
N GLN A 449 -43.08 40.98 -21.52
CA GLN A 449 -43.19 42.41 -21.81
C GLN A 449 -41.78 43.02 -21.91
N THR A 450 -41.63 43.83 -22.93
CA THR A 450 -40.46 44.51 -23.48
C THR A 450 -40.05 45.73 -22.66
N ASP A 451 -38.75 46.05 -22.65
CA ASP A 451 -38.28 47.43 -22.83
C ASP A 451 -37.00 47.38 -23.70
N GLU A 452 -37.01 48.18 -24.76
CA GLU A 452 -35.89 48.45 -25.65
C GLU A 452 -34.94 49.47 -25.00
N ASP A 453 -33.63 49.28 -25.17
CA ASP A 453 -32.73 50.36 -25.59
C ASP A 453 -31.35 49.81 -25.99
N GLY A 454 -31.10 49.83 -27.30
CA GLY A 454 -29.92 50.41 -27.95
C GLY A 454 -28.49 49.93 -27.66
N LEU A 455 -27.85 49.48 -28.75
CA LEU A 455 -26.45 49.70 -29.19
C LEU A 455 -25.41 48.58 -28.95
N GLY A 456 -24.93 48.03 -30.08
CA GLY A 456 -23.49 47.84 -30.30
C GLY A 456 -23.04 46.43 -30.70
N GLU A 457 -23.02 46.16 -32.02
CA GLU A 457 -22.18 45.13 -32.64
C GLU A 457 -20.68 45.36 -32.34
N MET A 458 -19.91 44.28 -32.11
CA MET A 458 -18.68 44.01 -32.89
C MET A 458 -18.09 42.62 -32.58
N SER A 459 -17.89 41.87 -33.67
CA SER A 459 -16.81 40.89 -33.98
C SER A 459 -15.48 41.13 -33.23
N GLU A 460 -14.62 40.14 -32.95
CA GLU A 460 -14.23 38.90 -33.68
C GLU A 460 -14.08 37.66 -32.79
#